data_AF-A0A254RDD9-F1
#
_entry.id   AF-A0A254RDD9-F1
#
_cell.length_a   1.000
_cell.length_b   1.000
_cell.length_c   1.000
_cell.angle_alpha   90.00
_cell.angle_beta   90.00
_cell.angle_gamma   90.00
#
_symmetry.space_group_name_H-M   'P 1'
#
loop_
_entity.id
_entity.type
_entity.pdbx_description
1 polymer ?
#
loop_
_entity_poly.entity_id
_entity_poly.type
_entity_poly.pdbx_seq_one_letter_code
_entity_poly.pdbx_strand_id
1 'polypeptide(L)'
;MKGNVLNFTASNAVPAFRFVALGATEGTVALASADGDAVGVSYELDAAQDGRQDVQLDGIAEVTAGGAFAVGAKLKVGANGKAVAAAAGDAYVAVALDAATGDGDLVRIKLEKGAATNETTFKAEEAIGKHLFVKAGTDTNKVKVGTAASAPLGVSGDSDTASGANIVIQTSGNVKVLAGGNVAVGNLIAVDSNGKAVAAGASAETYGVALTAGASGDIITVAFGYSGKTAAGL
;
A
#
# COMPACT_ATOMS: atom_id res chain seq x y z
N MET A 1 8.16 27.07 -9.37
CA MET A 1 6.87 26.88 -10.06
C MET A 1 5.82 26.74 -8.97
N LYS A 2 4.80 27.61 -8.92
CA LYS A 2 3.67 27.43 -7.99
C LYS A 2 2.99 26.11 -8.36
N GLY A 3 2.63 25.29 -7.38
CA GLY A 3 1.86 24.06 -7.62
C GLY A 3 0.58 24.36 -8.40
N ASN A 4 0.01 23.34 -9.05
CA ASN A 4 -1.19 23.51 -9.85
C ASN A 4 -2.37 23.83 -8.92
N VAL A 5 -2.67 25.12 -8.73
CA VAL A 5 -3.78 25.59 -7.88
C VAL A 5 -5.00 25.84 -8.77
N LEU A 6 -6.10 25.17 -8.45
CA LEU A 6 -7.39 25.37 -9.09
C LEU A 6 -8.42 25.88 -8.08
N ASN A 7 -9.40 26.64 -8.57
CA ASN A 7 -10.46 27.21 -7.76
C ASN A 7 -11.75 26.40 -7.88
N PHE A 8 -12.36 26.08 -6.75
CA PHE A 8 -13.59 25.30 -6.62
C PHE A 8 -14.62 26.02 -5.73
N THR A 9 -15.86 25.54 -5.73
CA THR A 9 -16.89 25.98 -4.78
C THR A 9 -16.97 25.01 -3.60
N ALA A 10 -16.92 25.52 -2.36
CA ALA A 10 -16.98 24.68 -1.18
C ALA A 10 -18.41 24.19 -0.91
N SER A 11 -18.64 22.88 -0.93
CA SER A 11 -19.95 22.26 -0.66
C SER A 11 -20.31 22.27 0.84
N ASN A 12 -19.30 22.39 1.71
CA ASN A 12 -19.42 22.58 3.15
C ASN A 12 -18.31 23.54 3.63
N ALA A 13 -18.29 23.88 4.92
CA ALA A 13 -17.21 24.69 5.47
C ALA A 13 -15.87 23.94 5.35
N VAL A 14 -14.90 24.53 4.65
CA VAL A 14 -13.55 23.99 4.44
C VAL A 14 -12.55 24.93 5.12
N PRO A 15 -11.98 24.53 6.27
CA PRO A 15 -10.92 25.30 6.92
C PRO A 15 -9.65 25.34 6.06
N ALA A 16 -8.82 26.36 6.29
CA ALA A 16 -7.50 26.50 5.68
C ALA A 16 -6.57 25.32 6.04
N PHE A 17 -5.62 25.00 5.14
CA PHE A 17 -4.59 23.98 5.34
C PHE A 17 -5.12 22.58 5.71
N ARG A 18 -6.19 22.15 5.03
CA ARG A 18 -6.82 20.82 5.20
C ARG A 18 -6.83 20.04 3.90
N PHE A 19 -6.77 18.72 3.99
CA PHE A 19 -7.06 17.86 2.86
C PHE A 19 -8.51 18.04 2.39
N VAL A 20 -8.68 18.19 1.09
CA VAL A 20 -9.97 18.35 0.44
C VAL A 20 -10.23 17.21 -0.55
N ALA A 21 -11.48 16.78 -0.61
CA ALA A 21 -12.00 15.82 -1.55
C ALA A 21 -12.94 16.52 -2.56
N LEU A 22 -13.20 15.89 -3.69
CA LEU A 22 -14.23 16.37 -4.61
C LEU A 22 -15.62 16.17 -3.98
N GLY A 23 -16.47 17.18 -4.14
CA GLY A 23 -17.87 17.08 -3.75
C GLY A 23 -18.69 16.23 -4.74
N ALA A 24 -19.94 15.94 -4.38
CA ALA A 24 -20.85 15.15 -5.21
C ALA A 24 -21.30 15.88 -6.50
N THR A 25 -21.05 17.19 -6.61
CA THR A 25 -21.39 18.01 -7.77
C THR A 25 -20.12 18.49 -8.47
N GLU A 26 -20.15 18.57 -9.80
CA GLU A 26 -19.04 19.06 -10.58
C GLU A 26 -18.61 20.48 -10.14
N GLY A 27 -17.29 20.69 -10.06
CA GLY A 27 -16.73 21.98 -9.62
C GLY A 27 -16.85 22.27 -8.12
N THR A 28 -17.31 21.30 -7.31
CA THR A 28 -17.39 21.45 -5.86
C THR A 28 -16.32 20.66 -5.12
N VAL A 29 -15.90 21.16 -3.96
CA VAL A 29 -14.97 20.48 -3.03
C VAL A 29 -15.58 20.39 -1.64
N ALA A 30 -15.17 19.39 -0.88
CA ALA A 30 -15.55 19.18 0.50
C ALA A 30 -14.31 18.88 1.35
N LEU A 31 -14.44 19.05 2.66
CA LEU A 31 -13.43 18.54 3.59
C LEU A 31 -13.29 17.01 3.41
N ALA A 32 -12.05 16.53 3.27
CA ALA A 32 -11.82 15.09 3.14
C ALA A 32 -12.15 14.37 4.45
N SER A 33 -12.87 13.25 4.36
CA SER A 33 -13.16 12.38 5.49
C SER A 33 -11.91 11.58 5.89
N ALA A 34 -11.85 11.14 7.15
CA ALA A 34 -10.77 10.27 7.62
C ALA A 34 -10.68 9.01 6.73
N ASP A 35 -9.44 8.62 6.39
CA ASP A 35 -9.10 7.54 5.47
C ASP A 35 -9.70 7.68 4.04
N GLY A 36 -10.27 8.84 3.71
CA GLY A 36 -10.83 9.13 2.39
C GLY A 36 -9.78 9.62 1.39
N ASP A 37 -10.16 9.63 0.12
CA ASP A 37 -9.33 10.16 -0.95
C ASP A 37 -9.23 11.69 -0.87
N ALA A 38 -8.01 12.21 -0.76
CA ALA A 38 -7.74 13.62 -0.96
C ALA A 38 -7.41 13.91 -2.42
N VAL A 39 -7.94 15.01 -2.95
CA VAL A 39 -7.60 15.53 -4.28
C VAL A 39 -6.55 16.64 -4.17
N GLY A 40 -6.50 17.35 -3.05
CA GLY A 40 -5.49 18.36 -2.79
C GLY A 40 -5.57 18.89 -1.36
N VAL A 41 -4.96 20.05 -1.13
CA VAL A 41 -4.98 20.77 0.16
C VAL A 41 -5.58 22.16 -0.04
N SER A 42 -6.43 22.61 0.88
CA SER A 42 -6.96 23.98 0.91
C SER A 42 -5.86 24.99 1.20
N TYR A 43 -5.96 26.14 0.55
CA TYR A 43 -5.00 27.24 0.72
C TYR A 43 -5.21 28.00 2.05
N GLU A 44 -4.63 29.19 2.17
CA GLU A 44 -4.50 29.98 3.40
C GLU A 44 -5.82 30.55 3.97
N LEU A 45 -6.94 30.41 3.24
CA LEU A 45 -8.23 31.01 3.60
C LEU A 45 -9.30 29.94 3.91
N ASP A 46 -10.06 30.19 4.97
CA ASP A 46 -11.27 29.44 5.28
C ASP A 46 -12.35 29.76 4.25
N ALA A 47 -12.99 28.71 3.73
CA ALA A 47 -14.16 28.85 2.87
C ALA A 47 -15.42 28.41 3.61
N ALA A 48 -16.40 29.29 3.71
CA ALA A 48 -17.76 28.91 4.10
C ALA A 48 -18.42 28.09 2.99
N GLN A 49 -19.54 27.43 3.30
CA GLN A 49 -20.37 26.79 2.29
C GLN A 49 -20.72 27.79 1.17
N ASP A 50 -20.67 27.30 -0.07
CA ASP A 50 -20.84 28.04 -1.32
C ASP A 50 -19.77 29.13 -1.58
N GLY A 51 -18.74 29.20 -0.72
CA GLY A 51 -17.57 30.06 -0.90
C GLY A 51 -16.61 29.54 -1.97
N ARG A 52 -15.79 30.43 -2.52
CA ARG A 52 -14.70 30.06 -3.43
C ARG A 52 -13.52 29.55 -2.62
N GLN A 53 -12.99 28.39 -3.00
CA GLN A 53 -11.85 27.78 -2.34
C GLN A 53 -10.75 27.43 -3.33
N ASP A 54 -9.54 27.90 -3.04
CA ASP A 54 -8.35 27.56 -3.81
C ASP A 54 -7.75 26.26 -3.26
N VAL A 55 -7.48 25.32 -4.17
CA VAL A 55 -7.00 23.99 -3.83
C VAL A 55 -5.72 23.73 -4.59
N GLN A 56 -4.66 23.41 -3.85
CA GLN A 56 -3.41 22.96 -4.43
C GLN A 56 -3.49 21.46 -4.70
N LEU A 57 -3.40 21.09 -5.98
CA LEU A 57 -3.58 19.71 -6.45
C LEU A 57 -2.26 18.93 -6.53
N ASP A 58 -1.13 19.65 -6.63
CA ASP A 58 0.18 19.04 -6.83
C ASP A 58 1.30 19.90 -6.23
N GLY A 59 2.46 19.27 -6.02
CA GLY A 59 3.67 19.89 -5.51
C GLY A 59 3.75 19.91 -3.98
N ILE A 60 4.38 20.96 -3.45
CA ILE A 60 4.61 21.13 -2.01
C ILE A 60 3.49 21.99 -1.44
N ALA A 61 2.66 21.43 -0.57
CA ALA A 61 1.55 22.11 0.09
C ALA A 61 1.77 22.16 1.61
N GLU A 62 1.05 23.05 2.30
CA GLU A 62 1.06 23.16 3.75
C GLU A 62 -0.23 22.57 4.32
N VAL A 63 -0.10 21.66 5.29
CA VAL A 63 -1.25 21.00 5.92
C VAL A 63 -1.10 21.01 7.43
N THR A 64 -2.23 21.09 8.13
CA THR A 64 -2.26 20.95 9.59
C THR A 64 -2.15 19.47 9.99
N ALA A 65 -1.18 19.17 10.85
CA ALA A 65 -0.98 17.86 11.45
C ALA A 65 -2.14 17.49 12.38
N GLY A 66 -2.56 16.23 12.33
CA GLY A 66 -3.54 15.58 13.21
C GLY A 66 -2.91 14.84 14.39
N GLY A 67 -1.58 14.86 14.48
CA GLY A 67 -0.77 14.14 15.46
C GLY A 67 0.72 14.22 15.10
N ALA A 68 1.58 13.64 15.94
CA ALA A 68 3.02 13.67 15.74
C ALA A 68 3.47 12.69 14.62
N PHE A 69 4.43 13.13 13.80
CA PHE A 69 5.08 12.29 12.78
C PHE A 69 6.47 12.84 12.41
N ALA A 70 7.33 11.96 11.89
CA ALA A 70 8.69 12.30 11.50
C ALA A 70 8.80 12.77 10.04
N VAL A 71 9.91 13.43 9.71
CA VAL A 71 10.26 13.76 8.31
C VAL A 71 10.31 12.48 7.48
N GLY A 72 9.74 12.52 6.27
CA GLY A 72 9.65 11.37 5.36
C GLY A 72 8.53 10.40 5.69
N ALA A 73 7.73 10.64 6.73
CA ALA A 73 6.55 9.83 7.01
C ALA A 73 5.54 9.94 5.86
N LYS A 74 4.95 8.80 5.49
CA LYS A 74 3.78 8.77 4.61
C LYS A 74 2.57 9.25 5.39
N LEU A 75 1.76 10.10 4.77
CA LEU A 75 0.62 10.76 5.41
C LEU A 75 -0.69 10.38 4.72
N LYS A 76 -1.70 10.15 5.54
CA LYS A 76 -3.10 9.94 5.11
C LYS A 76 -4.01 11.01 5.69
N VAL A 77 -5.24 11.05 5.19
CA VAL A 77 -6.27 11.96 5.68
C VAL A 77 -6.78 11.46 7.03
N GLY A 78 -6.61 12.27 8.07
CA GLY A 78 -7.15 12.04 9.40
C GLY A 78 -8.48 12.75 9.62
N ALA A 79 -8.93 12.76 10.88
CA ALA A 79 -10.13 13.48 11.27
C ALA A 79 -10.02 14.98 10.90
N ASN A 80 -11.13 15.56 10.48
CA ASN A 80 -11.22 16.96 10.06
C ASN A 80 -10.25 17.35 8.92
N GLY A 81 -9.88 16.41 8.04
CA GLY A 81 -8.96 16.68 6.93
C GLY A 81 -7.52 16.99 7.36
N LYS A 82 -7.13 16.66 8.59
CA LYS A 82 -5.76 16.84 9.08
C LYS A 82 -4.83 15.75 8.58
N ALA A 83 -3.52 15.98 8.59
CA ALA A 83 -2.54 14.98 8.20
C ALA A 83 -2.16 14.06 9.36
N VAL A 84 -2.32 12.75 9.18
CA VAL A 84 -1.89 11.73 10.15
C VAL A 84 -0.94 10.76 9.49
N ALA A 85 -0.02 10.18 10.28
CA ALA A 85 0.90 9.16 9.77
C ALA A 85 0.11 7.94 9.25
N ALA A 86 0.41 7.53 8.02
CA ALA A 86 -0.08 6.30 7.43
C ALA A 86 0.67 5.12 8.04
N ALA A 87 -0.04 4.04 8.36
CA ALA A 87 0.60 2.79 8.77
C ALA A 87 1.22 2.07 7.55
N ALA A 88 2.06 1.06 7.80
CA ALA A 88 2.51 0.18 6.73
C ALA A 88 1.30 -0.52 6.08
N GLY A 89 1.23 -0.49 4.74
CA GLY A 89 0.09 -1.01 3.97
C GLY A 89 -1.04 0.00 3.73
N ASP A 90 -1.08 1.13 4.43
CA ASP A 90 -2.11 2.16 4.19
C ASP A 90 -1.85 2.90 2.87
N ALA A 91 -2.93 3.31 2.20
CA ALA A 91 -2.86 4.30 1.14
C ALA A 91 -2.41 5.64 1.72
N TYR A 92 -1.52 6.34 1.01
CA TYR A 92 -1.03 7.64 1.43
C TYR A 92 -1.27 8.67 0.33
N VAL A 93 -1.56 9.90 0.76
CA VAL A 93 -1.87 11.04 -0.13
C VAL A 93 -0.72 12.05 -0.18
N ALA A 94 0.22 11.96 0.75
CA ALA A 94 1.37 12.86 0.82
C ALA A 94 2.56 12.25 1.58
N VAL A 95 3.73 12.87 1.44
CA VAL A 95 4.95 12.58 2.22
C VAL A 95 5.36 13.84 2.99
N ALA A 96 5.67 13.69 4.28
CA ALA A 96 6.08 14.78 5.15
C ALA A 96 7.49 15.29 4.79
N LEU A 97 7.63 16.60 4.58
CA LEU A 97 8.95 17.26 4.43
C LEU A 97 9.44 17.84 5.77
N ASP A 98 8.51 18.16 6.67
CA ASP A 98 8.78 18.59 8.04
C ASP A 98 8.20 17.60 9.05
N ALA A 99 8.78 17.53 10.24
CA ALA A 99 8.22 16.75 11.35
C ALA A 99 7.14 17.55 12.08
N ALA A 100 6.11 16.86 12.57
CA ALA A 100 5.13 17.42 13.50
C ALA A 100 5.37 16.88 14.90
N THR A 101 5.32 17.77 15.89
CA THR A 101 5.45 17.46 17.31
C THR A 101 4.10 17.16 17.97
N GLY A 102 3.01 17.64 17.39
CA GLY A 102 1.66 17.41 17.90
C GLY A 102 0.54 17.78 16.92
N ASP A 103 -0.70 17.64 17.39
CA ASP A 103 -1.89 18.07 16.65
C ASP A 103 -1.90 19.60 16.51
N GLY A 104 -2.22 20.10 15.31
CA GLY A 104 -2.28 21.53 15.02
C GLY A 104 -1.02 22.12 14.38
N ASP A 105 0.09 21.38 14.34
CA ASP A 105 1.33 21.86 13.72
C ASP A 105 1.15 22.04 12.20
N LEU A 106 1.56 23.19 11.66
CA LEU A 106 1.57 23.43 10.22
C LEU A 106 2.85 22.85 9.63
N VAL A 107 2.73 21.89 8.70
CA VAL A 107 3.88 21.23 8.09
C VAL A 107 3.83 21.30 6.57
N ARG A 108 5.01 21.33 5.94
CA ARG A 108 5.11 21.17 4.49
C ARG A 108 5.08 19.70 4.13
N ILE A 109 4.26 19.38 3.14
CA ILE A 109 4.09 18.04 2.61
C ILE A 109 4.27 18.06 1.10
N LYS A 110 4.83 16.99 0.55
CA LYS A 110 4.78 16.74 -0.89
C LYS A 110 3.54 15.93 -1.19
N LEU A 111 2.63 16.49 -1.99
CA LEU A 111 1.48 15.77 -2.50
C LEU A 111 1.97 14.69 -3.45
N GLU A 112 1.77 13.44 -3.05
CA GLU A 112 2.13 12.26 -3.84
C GLU A 112 1.22 11.13 -3.40
N LYS A 113 0.37 10.68 -4.31
CA LYS A 113 -0.52 9.55 -4.04
C LYS A 113 0.25 8.26 -4.25
N GLY A 114 0.31 7.42 -3.23
CA GLY A 114 0.78 6.05 -3.38
C GLY A 114 -0.28 5.06 -2.92
N ALA A 115 -0.36 3.95 -3.65
CA ALA A 115 -1.29 2.88 -3.34
C ALA A 115 -0.91 2.20 -2.02
N ALA A 116 -1.94 1.79 -1.28
CA ALA A 116 -1.84 0.75 -0.27
C ALA A 116 -1.12 -0.45 -0.89
N THR A 117 0.06 -0.80 -0.37
CA THR A 117 0.61 -2.13 -0.66
C THR A 117 -0.38 -3.14 -0.07
N ASN A 118 -0.79 -4.15 -0.84
CA ASN A 118 -1.75 -5.18 -0.43
C ASN A 118 -1.15 -6.10 0.66
N GLU A 119 -0.87 -5.52 1.81
CA GLU A 119 0.00 -6.04 2.84
C GLU A 119 -0.82 -6.25 4.11
N THR A 120 -1.05 -7.52 4.46
CA THR A 120 -1.73 -7.89 5.70
C THR A 120 -0.70 -8.39 6.71
N THR A 121 -0.79 -7.95 7.96
CA THR A 121 0.16 -8.35 9.01
C THR A 121 -0.33 -9.60 9.75
N PHE A 122 0.55 -10.58 9.92
CA PHE A 122 0.32 -11.82 10.68
C PHE A 122 1.45 -12.05 11.70
N LYS A 123 1.33 -13.08 12.56
CA LYS A 123 2.45 -13.55 13.40
C LYS A 123 3.17 -14.74 12.77
N ALA A 124 4.50 -14.72 12.74
CA ALA A 124 5.29 -15.85 12.26
C ALA A 124 5.24 -17.01 13.28
N GLU A 125 4.78 -18.19 12.86
CA GLU A 125 4.80 -19.42 13.67
C GLU A 125 6.25 -19.92 13.86
N GLU A 126 7.04 -19.84 12.79
CA GLU A 126 8.44 -20.23 12.71
C GLU A 126 9.26 -19.09 12.09
N ALA A 127 10.58 -19.21 12.03
CA ALA A 127 11.39 -18.22 11.33
C ALA A 127 11.06 -18.25 9.83
N ILE A 128 10.66 -17.10 9.27
CA ILE A 128 10.30 -16.96 7.85
C ILE A 128 11.33 -16.06 7.19
N GLY A 129 11.99 -16.57 6.14
CA GLY A 129 12.89 -15.78 5.31
C GLY A 129 12.16 -14.80 4.40
N LYS A 130 12.88 -13.79 3.91
CA LYS A 130 12.36 -12.84 2.90
C LYS A 130 12.00 -13.51 1.57
N HIS A 131 11.02 -12.93 0.86
CA HIS A 131 10.61 -13.33 -0.50
C HIS A 131 10.18 -14.80 -0.64
N LEU A 132 9.52 -15.35 0.37
CA LEU A 132 8.98 -16.71 0.35
C LEU A 132 7.46 -16.66 0.32
N PHE A 133 6.84 -17.62 -0.37
CA PHE A 133 5.42 -17.89 -0.21
C PHE A 133 5.15 -18.35 1.22
N VAL A 134 4.05 -17.85 1.77
CA VAL A 134 3.63 -18.07 3.15
C VAL A 134 2.22 -18.63 3.15
N LYS A 135 1.96 -19.62 4.01
CA LYS A 135 0.66 -20.28 4.21
C LYS A 135 0.15 -20.07 5.62
N ALA A 136 -1.13 -20.40 5.84
CA ALA A 136 -1.73 -20.42 7.17
C ALA A 136 -0.97 -21.38 8.12
N GLY A 137 -0.77 -20.91 9.34
CA GLY A 137 -0.26 -21.68 10.47
C GLY A 137 -1.28 -22.65 11.04
N THR A 138 -0.96 -23.30 12.17
CA THR A 138 -1.90 -24.15 12.92
C THR A 138 -2.84 -23.35 13.81
N ASP A 139 -2.46 -22.13 14.20
CA ASP A 139 -3.27 -21.23 15.02
C ASP A 139 -3.86 -20.08 14.20
N THR A 140 -4.96 -19.51 14.69
CA THR A 140 -5.55 -18.28 14.13
C THR A 140 -4.52 -17.13 14.15
N ASN A 141 -4.43 -16.39 13.04
CA ASN A 141 -3.50 -15.27 12.84
C ASN A 141 -2.00 -15.62 12.88
N LYS A 142 -1.65 -16.91 12.79
CA LYS A 142 -0.26 -17.34 12.57
C LYS A 142 -0.03 -17.81 11.14
N VAL A 143 1.19 -17.62 10.67
CA VAL A 143 1.62 -18.00 9.33
C VAL A 143 2.97 -18.71 9.34
N LYS A 144 3.23 -19.55 8.33
CA LYS A 144 4.49 -20.27 8.15
C LYS A 144 4.88 -20.38 6.68
N VAL A 145 6.13 -20.77 6.41
CA VAL A 145 6.63 -20.95 5.04
C VAL A 145 5.73 -21.94 4.28
N GLY A 146 5.41 -21.59 3.03
CA GLY A 146 4.65 -22.42 2.12
C GLY A 146 5.40 -23.71 1.82
N THR A 147 4.67 -24.82 1.76
CA THR A 147 5.19 -26.11 1.33
C THR A 147 4.66 -26.45 -0.06
N ALA A 148 5.25 -27.45 -0.72
CA ALA A 148 4.78 -27.90 -2.02
C ALA A 148 3.29 -28.27 -1.97
N ALA A 149 2.54 -27.88 -3.01
CA ALA A 149 1.09 -28.09 -3.12
C ALA A 149 0.26 -27.54 -1.94
N SER A 150 0.78 -26.54 -1.21
CA SER A 150 -0.02 -25.80 -0.22
C SER A 150 -0.51 -24.48 -0.80
N ALA A 151 -1.79 -24.16 -0.58
CA ALA A 151 -2.39 -22.89 -0.96
C ALA A 151 -1.68 -21.73 -0.21
N PRO A 152 -0.85 -20.91 -0.89
CA PRO A 152 -0.20 -19.78 -0.24
C PRO A 152 -1.21 -18.66 -0.03
N LEU A 153 -1.12 -17.99 1.13
CA LEU A 153 -1.87 -16.78 1.44
C LEU A 153 -1.25 -15.54 0.78
N GLY A 154 0.06 -15.57 0.55
CA GLY A 154 0.82 -14.47 0.00
C GLY A 154 2.32 -14.69 0.08
N VAL A 155 3.10 -13.61 -0.08
CA VAL A 155 4.57 -13.63 -0.06
C VAL A 155 5.12 -12.73 1.05
N SER A 156 6.20 -13.17 1.71
CA SER A 156 6.90 -12.39 2.73
C SER A 156 7.65 -11.19 2.14
N GLY A 157 7.71 -10.10 2.89
CA GLY A 157 8.42 -8.88 2.50
C GLY A 157 9.94 -9.00 2.40
N ASP A 158 10.63 -7.87 2.25
CA ASP A 158 12.07 -7.80 1.97
C ASP A 158 13.01 -8.12 3.16
N SER A 159 12.49 -8.59 4.29
CA SER A 159 13.28 -8.86 5.52
C SER A 159 12.92 -10.18 6.20
N ASP A 160 13.91 -10.82 6.80
CA ASP A 160 13.72 -12.04 7.58
C ASP A 160 12.95 -11.75 8.88
N THR A 161 11.99 -12.62 9.22
CA THR A 161 11.17 -12.49 10.42
C THR A 161 11.40 -13.66 11.36
N ALA A 162 11.76 -13.36 12.61
CA ALA A 162 11.93 -14.37 13.66
C ALA A 162 10.57 -14.97 14.08
N SER A 163 10.59 -16.19 14.62
CA SER A 163 9.39 -16.82 15.20
C SER A 163 8.77 -15.91 16.26
N GLY A 164 7.44 -15.79 16.24
CA GLY A 164 6.64 -14.96 17.15
C GLY A 164 6.59 -13.47 16.79
N ALA A 165 7.41 -12.98 15.86
CA ALA A 165 7.38 -11.60 15.42
C ALA A 165 6.26 -11.34 14.40
N ASN A 166 5.89 -10.07 14.27
CA ASN A 166 4.93 -9.63 13.25
C ASN A 166 5.59 -9.68 11.87
N ILE A 167 4.92 -10.32 10.92
CA ILE A 167 5.34 -10.40 9.52
C ILE A 167 4.29 -9.75 8.63
N VAL A 168 4.75 -8.99 7.65
CA VAL A 168 3.91 -8.39 6.62
C VAL A 168 3.87 -9.33 5.41
N ILE A 169 2.66 -9.68 4.96
CA ILE A 169 2.42 -10.60 3.85
C ILE A 169 1.72 -9.86 2.72
N GLN A 170 2.29 -9.92 1.52
CA GLN A 170 1.69 -9.41 0.29
C GLN A 170 0.70 -10.43 -0.27
N THR A 171 -0.60 -10.12 -0.21
CA THR A 171 -1.68 -11.08 -0.50
C THR A 171 -2.20 -11.03 -1.94
N SER A 172 -1.80 -10.02 -2.75
CA SER A 172 -2.23 -9.90 -4.15
C SER A 172 -1.37 -8.90 -4.94
N GLY A 173 -1.31 -9.09 -6.26
CA GLY A 173 -0.62 -8.17 -7.19
C GLY A 173 0.80 -8.60 -7.52
N ASN A 174 1.66 -7.66 -7.90
CA ASN A 174 3.03 -7.96 -8.29
C ASN A 174 3.91 -8.13 -7.04
N VAL A 175 4.33 -9.35 -6.77
CA VAL A 175 5.13 -9.71 -5.59
C VAL A 175 6.54 -10.14 -5.99
N LYS A 176 7.51 -9.90 -5.11
CA LYS A 176 8.89 -10.38 -5.27
C LYS A 176 9.07 -11.69 -4.52
N VAL A 177 9.43 -12.73 -5.25
CA VAL A 177 9.61 -14.08 -4.69
C VAL A 177 10.93 -14.67 -5.13
N LEU A 178 11.54 -15.45 -4.25
CA LEU A 178 12.77 -16.18 -4.55
C LEU A 178 12.45 -17.37 -5.46
N ALA A 179 13.17 -17.51 -6.56
CA ALA A 179 13.05 -18.65 -7.45
C ALA A 179 13.71 -19.89 -6.82
N GLY A 180 12.98 -21.01 -6.80
CA GLY A 180 13.47 -22.33 -6.37
C GLY A 180 14.17 -23.11 -7.49
N GLY A 181 13.92 -22.71 -8.74
CA GLY A 181 14.48 -23.32 -9.95
C GLY A 181 14.44 -22.35 -11.12
N ASN A 182 14.59 -22.88 -12.35
CA ASN A 182 14.57 -22.06 -13.56
C ASN A 182 13.14 -21.64 -13.90
N VAL A 183 12.87 -20.34 -13.87
CA VAL A 183 11.56 -19.74 -14.18
C VAL A 183 11.73 -18.79 -15.36
N ALA A 184 10.92 -18.99 -16.40
CA ALA A 184 10.86 -18.09 -17.56
C ALA A 184 9.67 -17.11 -17.42
N VAL A 185 9.75 -15.97 -18.12
CA VAL A 185 8.63 -15.03 -18.22
C VAL A 185 7.43 -15.73 -18.83
N GLY A 186 6.24 -15.51 -18.26
CA GLY A 186 4.98 -16.13 -18.67
C GLY A 186 4.75 -17.52 -18.09
N ASN A 187 5.72 -18.12 -17.39
CA ASN A 187 5.48 -19.39 -16.70
C ASN A 187 4.44 -19.21 -15.61
N LEU A 188 3.52 -20.17 -15.52
CA LEU A 188 2.69 -20.34 -14.34
C LEU A 188 3.57 -20.77 -13.16
N ILE A 189 3.25 -20.28 -11.97
CA ILE A 189 4.09 -20.45 -10.78
C ILE A 189 3.45 -21.40 -9.79
N ALA A 190 4.21 -22.40 -9.38
CA ALA A 190 3.93 -23.26 -8.25
C ALA A 190 4.90 -22.93 -7.09
N VAL A 191 4.56 -23.40 -5.89
CA VAL A 191 5.37 -23.26 -4.69
C VAL A 191 6.14 -24.55 -4.44
N ASP A 192 7.44 -24.46 -4.13
CA ASP A 192 8.24 -25.61 -3.73
C ASP A 192 8.13 -25.94 -2.23
N SER A 193 8.88 -26.96 -1.77
CA SER A 193 8.90 -27.37 -0.37
C SER A 193 9.48 -26.33 0.62
N ASN A 194 10.12 -25.28 0.11
CA ASN A 194 10.76 -24.22 0.89
C ASN A 194 10.10 -22.85 0.67
N GLY A 195 8.90 -22.80 0.10
CA GLY A 195 8.18 -21.56 -0.17
C GLY A 195 8.73 -20.75 -1.35
N LYS A 196 9.56 -21.33 -2.22
CA LYS A 196 10.13 -20.63 -3.37
C LYS A 196 9.26 -20.82 -4.62
N ALA A 197 9.37 -19.90 -5.57
CA ALA A 197 8.68 -19.96 -6.85
C ALA A 197 9.37 -20.94 -7.80
N VAL A 198 8.61 -21.90 -8.33
CA VAL A 198 9.05 -22.81 -9.38
C VAL A 198 8.07 -22.79 -10.54
N ALA A 199 8.56 -23.11 -11.74
CA ALA A 199 7.67 -23.28 -12.89
C ALA A 199 6.68 -24.42 -12.62
N ALA A 200 5.39 -24.16 -12.79
CA ALA A 200 4.35 -25.14 -12.56
C ALA A 200 4.39 -26.25 -13.63
N GLY A 201 4.35 -27.50 -13.19
CA GLY A 201 4.09 -28.64 -14.07
C GLY A 201 2.63 -28.72 -14.50
N ALA A 202 2.32 -29.54 -15.52
CA ALA A 202 0.99 -29.63 -16.13
C ALA A 202 -0.17 -29.90 -15.15
N SER A 203 0.10 -30.57 -14.02
CA SER A 203 -0.91 -30.90 -12.99
C SER A 203 -0.71 -30.14 -11.68
N ALA A 204 0.21 -29.18 -11.62
CA ALA A 204 0.44 -28.38 -10.41
C ALA A 204 -0.63 -27.30 -10.26
N GLU A 205 -0.97 -26.99 -9.01
CA GLU A 205 -1.72 -25.77 -8.68
C GLU A 205 -0.84 -24.56 -8.97
N THR A 206 -1.47 -23.52 -9.53
CA THR A 206 -0.77 -22.32 -10.00
C THR A 206 -1.25 -21.11 -9.21
N TYR A 207 -0.32 -20.30 -8.75
CA TYR A 207 -0.60 -19.18 -7.84
C TYR A 207 -0.18 -17.81 -8.42
N GLY A 208 0.14 -17.79 -9.70
CA GLY A 208 0.49 -16.57 -10.42
C GLY A 208 1.25 -16.85 -11.71
N VAL A 209 1.65 -15.77 -12.37
CA VAL A 209 2.43 -15.78 -13.61
C VAL A 209 3.75 -15.03 -13.39
N ALA A 210 4.87 -15.59 -13.81
CA ALA A 210 6.16 -14.89 -13.77
C ALA A 210 6.19 -13.71 -14.75
N LEU A 211 6.52 -12.53 -14.23
CA LEU A 211 6.76 -11.32 -15.02
C LEU A 211 8.24 -11.15 -15.37
N THR A 212 9.14 -11.76 -14.60
CA THR A 212 10.58 -11.77 -14.86
C THR A 212 11.13 -13.20 -14.83
N ALA A 213 12.16 -13.48 -15.63
CA ALA A 213 12.87 -14.75 -15.59
C ALA A 213 13.94 -14.75 -14.48
N GLY A 214 14.28 -15.94 -13.98
CA GLY A 214 15.34 -16.13 -12.99
C GLY A 214 15.66 -17.61 -12.76
N ALA A 215 16.84 -17.88 -12.20
CA ALA A 215 17.27 -19.21 -11.79
C ALA A 215 17.15 -19.37 -10.26
N SER A 216 17.48 -20.56 -9.75
CA SER A 216 17.41 -20.84 -8.31
C SER A 216 18.23 -19.82 -7.50
N GLY A 217 17.60 -19.16 -6.52
CA GLY A 217 18.20 -18.13 -5.70
C GLY A 217 17.98 -16.69 -6.19
N ASP A 218 17.53 -16.50 -7.44
CA ASP A 218 17.21 -15.16 -7.96
C ASP A 218 15.88 -14.65 -7.41
N ILE A 219 15.76 -13.34 -7.26
CA ILE A 219 14.50 -12.69 -6.93
C ILE A 219 13.77 -12.38 -8.24
N ILE A 220 12.60 -12.98 -8.41
CA ILE A 220 11.72 -12.76 -9.56
C ILE A 220 10.44 -12.04 -9.15
N THR A 221 9.85 -11.30 -10.09
CA THR A 221 8.54 -10.68 -9.93
C THR A 221 7.47 -11.62 -10.48
N VAL A 222 6.45 -11.90 -9.67
CA VAL A 222 5.29 -12.73 -10.03
C VAL A 222 4.04 -11.90 -9.89
N ALA A 223 3.16 -11.93 -10.89
CA ALA A 223 1.79 -11.45 -10.76
C ALA A 223 1.02 -12.49 -9.93
N PHE A 224 0.94 -12.26 -8.62
CA PHE A 224 0.25 -13.13 -7.66
C PHE A 224 -1.26 -12.91 -7.75
N GLY A 225 -1.96 -13.98 -8.05
CA GLY A 225 -3.40 -14.05 -8.13
C GLY A 225 -3.81 -15.50 -7.94
N TYR A 226 -4.78 -15.73 -7.06
CA TYR A 226 -5.24 -17.08 -6.74
C TYR A 226 -6.07 -17.63 -7.89
N SER A 227 -5.43 -18.21 -8.90
CA SER A 227 -6.12 -19.02 -9.90
C SER A 227 -6.10 -20.47 -9.42
N GLY A 228 -7.14 -20.94 -8.73
CA GLY A 228 -7.31 -22.36 -8.36
C GLY A 228 -7.47 -23.32 -9.56
N LYS A 229 -6.80 -23.06 -10.68
CA LYS A 229 -6.82 -23.84 -11.92
C LYS A 229 -5.49 -24.59 -12.06
N THR A 230 -5.58 -25.89 -12.31
CA THR A 230 -4.46 -26.73 -12.72
C THR A 230 -3.93 -26.27 -14.08
N ALA A 231 -2.61 -26.28 -14.29
CA ALA A 231 -1.98 -25.80 -15.54
C ALA A 231 -2.52 -26.46 -16.83
N ALA A 232 -3.15 -27.63 -16.74
CA ALA A 232 -3.80 -28.33 -17.86
C ALA A 232 -5.12 -27.70 -18.38
N GLY A 233 -5.66 -26.69 -17.70
CA GLY A 233 -6.97 -26.09 -18.03
C GLY A 233 -6.93 -24.70 -18.67
N LEU A 234 -5.78 -24.30 -19.23
CA LEU A 234 -5.56 -23.05 -19.96
C LEU A 234 -5.36 -23.31 -21.45
#